data_AF-A0A2N0ND66-F1
#
_entry.id   AF-A0A2N0ND66-F1
#
_cell.length_a   1.000
_cell.length_b   1.000
_cell.length_c   1.000
_cell.angle_alpha   90.00
_cell.angle_beta   90.00
_cell.angle_gamma   90.00
#
_symmetry.space_group_name_H-M   'P 1'
#
loop_
_entity.id
_entity.type
_entity.pdbx_description
1 polymer ?
#
loop_
_entity_poly.entity_id
_entity_poly.type
_entity_poly.pdbx_seq_one_letter_code
_entity_poly.pdbx_strand_id
1 'polypeptide(L)' 'MVKKYSLVLEYANNGTLKTYLNEHFNELTWTDKYQLAFQLATALECLHDCNIIHRDLVIINY' A
#
# COMPACT_ATOMS: atom_id res chain seq x y z
N MET A 1 -24.13 -1.70 -25.31
CA MET A 1 -22.83 -0.98 -25.34
C MET A 1 -22.32 -0.83 -23.90
N VAL A 2 -21.10 -1.24 -23.61
CA VAL A 2 -20.49 -1.10 -22.26
C VAL A 2 -19.89 0.31 -22.16
N LYS A 3 -20.25 1.07 -21.13
CA LYS A 3 -19.63 2.37 -20.85
C LYS A 3 -18.22 2.16 -20.32
N LYS A 4 -17.25 2.88 -20.88
CA LYS A 4 -15.87 2.91 -20.38
C LYS A 4 -15.72 4.11 -19.43
N TYR A 5 -15.07 3.88 -18.30
CA TYR A 5 -14.72 4.92 -17.33
C TYR A 5 -13.20 4.91 -17.12
N SER A 6 -12.64 6.07 -16.85
CA SER A 6 -11.21 6.24 -16.52
C SER A 6 -11.10 7.00 -15.21
N LEU A 7 -10.14 6.59 -14.38
CA LEU A 7 -9.80 7.26 -13.13
C LEU A 7 -8.39 7.83 -13.29
N VAL A 8 -8.22 9.12 -12.98
CA VAL A 8 -6.91 9.77 -12.93
C VAL A 8 -6.50 9.84 -11.46
N LEU A 9 -5.37 9.24 -11.13
CA LEU A 9 -4.82 9.12 -9.78
C LEU A 9 -3.47 9.82 -9.71
N GLU A 10 -3.01 10.08 -8.49
CA GLU A 10 -1.63 10.52 -8.25
C GLU A 10 -0.63 9.45 -8.71
N TYR A 11 0.45 9.88 -9.36
CA TYR A 11 1.53 9.00 -9.79
C TYR A 11 2.56 8.83 -8.65
N ALA A 12 2.61 7.63 -8.06
CA ALA A 12 3.67 7.27 -7.13
C ALA A 12 4.94 6.88 -7.89
N ASN A 13 6.02 7.63 -7.66
CA ASN A 13 7.34 7.30 -8.19
C ASN A 13 7.96 6.10 -7.44
N ASN A 14 8.99 5.49 -8.03
CA ASN A 14 9.76 4.36 -7.46
C ASN A 14 9.04 3.01 -7.40
N GLY A 15 7.97 2.84 -8.19
CA GLY A 15 7.31 1.54 -8.37
C GLY A 15 6.44 1.13 -7.18
N THR A 16 6.22 -0.17 -7.03
CA THR A 16 5.31 -0.70 -6.00
C THR A 16 6.04 -1.04 -4.71
N LEU A 17 5.32 -1.01 -3.58
CA LEU A 17 5.85 -1.48 -2.30
C LEU A 17 6.37 -2.92 -2.37
N LYS A 18 5.71 -3.79 -3.16
CA LYS A 18 6.17 -5.17 -3.39
C LYS A 18 7.54 -5.21 -4.05
N THR A 19 7.76 -4.42 -5.10
CA THR A 19 9.04 -4.33 -5.80
C THR A 19 10.13 -3.81 -4.85
N TYR A 20 9.84 -2.72 -4.15
CA TYR A 20 10.77 -2.12 -3.20
C TYR A 20 11.17 -3.11 -2.09
N LEU A 21 10.20 -3.81 -1.50
CA LEU A 21 10.48 -4.81 -0.47
C LEU A 21 11.28 -5.99 -1.03
N ASN A 22 11.00 -6.46 -2.24
CA ASN A 22 11.78 -7.54 -2.86
C ASN A 22 13.25 -7.17 -3.06
N GLU A 23 13.54 -5.91 -3.38
CA GLU A 23 14.90 -5.43 -3.65
C GLU A 23 15.65 -5.11 -2.35
N HIS A 24 14.98 -4.55 -1.35
CA HIS A 24 15.63 -3.96 -0.18
C HIS A 24 15.36 -4.69 1.15
N PHE A 25 14.65 -5.83 1.17
CA PHE A 25 14.21 -6.48 2.42
C PHE A 25 15.34 -6.71 3.44
N ASN A 26 16.52 -7.09 2.96
CA ASN A 26 17.67 -7.40 3.80
C ASN A 26 18.44 -6.14 4.24
N GLU A 27 18.25 -5.02 3.55
CA GLU A 27 18.86 -3.73 3.85
C GLU A 27 18.04 -2.95 4.90
N LEU A 28 16.72 -3.16 4.90
CA LEU A 28 15.80 -2.54 5.85
C LEU A 28 16.01 -3.07 7.26
N THR A 29 16.22 -2.15 8.20
CA THR A 29 16.24 -2.47 9.62
C THR A 29 14.85 -2.87 10.11
N TRP A 30 14.78 -3.47 11.30
CA TRP A 30 13.50 -3.72 11.96
C TRP A 30 12.70 -2.44 12.22
N THR A 31 13.38 -1.32 12.45
CA THR A 31 12.73 -0.02 12.64
C THR A 31 12.09 0.47 11.34
N ASP A 32 12.77 0.31 10.20
CA ASP A 32 12.20 0.69 8.90
C ASP A 32 10.98 -0.16 8.54
N LYS A 33 11.05 -1.47 8.80
CA LYS A 33 9.94 -2.40 8.58
C LYS A 33 8.74 -2.06 9.46
N TYR A 34 9.00 -1.76 10.73
CA TYR A 34 7.97 -1.32 11.67
C TYR A 34 7.31 -0.01 11.19
N GLN A 35 8.11 0.96 10.75
CA GLN A 35 7.61 2.24 10.28
C GLN A 35 6.71 2.08 9.04
N LEU A 36 7.10 1.25 8.08
CA LEU A 36 6.26 0.93 6.92
C LEU A 36 4.94 0.28 7.32
N ALA A 37 4.98 -0.70 8.22
CA ALA A 37 3.77 -1.36 8.72
C ALA A 37 2.86 -0.38 9.48
N PHE A 38 3.44 0.49 10.29
CA PHE A 38 2.71 1.52 11.03
C PHE A 38 2.01 2.49 10.08
N GLN A 39 2.70 2.99 9.05
CA GLN A 39 2.12 3.87 8.04
C GLN A 39 0.94 3.22 7.30
N LEU A 40 1.06 1.93 6.95
CA LEU A 40 -0.03 1.19 6.31
C LEU A 40 -1.23 1.01 7.25
N ALA A 41 -0.99 0.69 8.52
CA ALA A 41 -2.03 0.57 9.53
C ALA A 41 -2.77 1.90 9.74
N THR A 42 -2.05 3.01 9.84
CA THR A 42 -2.64 4.35 9.95
C THR A 42 -3.45 4.71 8.72
N ALA A 43 -3.00 4.38 7.51
CA ALA A 43 -3.78 4.63 6.29
C ALA A 43 -5.10 3.84 6.28
N LEU A 44 -5.10 2.60 6.79
CA LEU A 44 -6.31 1.79 6.93
C LEU A 44 -7.24 2.32 8.02
N GLU A 45 -6.69 2.78 9.15
CA GLU A 45 -7.45 3.46 10.20
C GLU A 45 -8.18 4.69 9.63
N CYS A 46 -7.50 5.54 8.86
CA CYS A 46 -8.12 6.69 8.19
C CYS A 46 -9.28 6.27 7.26
N LEU A 47 -9.15 5.17 6.53
CA LEU A 47 -10.23 4.64 5.69
C LEU A 47 -11.40 4.15 6.53
N HIS A 48 -11.12 3.43 7.61
CA HIS A 48 -12.14 2.89 8.50
C HIS A 48 -12.90 3.98 9.26
N ASP A 49 -12.23 5.06 9.67
CA ASP A 49 -12.87 6.26 10.24
C ASP A 49 -13.85 6.92 9.24
N CYS A 50 -13.58 6.77 7.95
CA CYS A 50 -14.48 7.19 6.86
C CYS A 50 -15.57 6.15 6.53
N ASN A 51 -15.69 5.05 7.28
CA ASN A 51 -16.51 3.88 6.98
C ASN A 51 -16.20 3.23 5.61
N ILE A 52 -14.95 3.35 5.14
CA ILE A 52 -14.49 2.77 3.88
C ILE A 52 -13.67 1.51 4.18
N ILE A 53 -14.08 0.38 3.62
CA ILE A 53 -13.31 -0.87 3.68
C ILE A 53 -12.48 -0.98 2.41
N HIS A 54 -11.15 -1.08 2.53
CA HIS A 54 -10.24 -1.16 1.37
C HIS A 54 -10.52 -2.38 0.47
N ARG A 55 -10.90 -3.52 1.07
CA ARG A 55 -11.29 -4.81 0.43
C ARG A 55 -10.22 -5.55 -0.37
N ASP A 56 -9.20 -4.87 -0.87
CA ASP A 56 -8.12 -5.49 -1.68
C ASP A 56 -6.72 -5.17 -1.11
N LEU A 57 -6.60 -5.21 0.22
CA LEU A 57 -5.31 -5.02 0.86
C LEU A 57 -4.49 -6.30 0.70
N VAL A 58 -3.60 -6.32 -0.29
CA VAL A 58 -2.67 -7.44 -0.50
C VAL A 58 -1.45 -7.28 0.41
N ILE A 59 -1.52 -7.92 1.57
CA ILE A 59 -0.35 -8.12 2.45
C ILE A 59 0.41 -9.32 1.91
N ILE A 60 1.69 -9.12 1.62
CA ILE A 60 2.60 -10.16 1.11
C ILE A 60 2.58 -11.32 2.11
N ASN A 61 1.91 -12.41 1.74
CA ASN A 61 1.97 -13.68 2.45
C ASN A 61 2.74 -14.65 1.56
N TYR A 62 3.72 -15.33 2.16
CA TYR A 62 4.57 -16.35 1.55
C TYR A 62 3.77 -17.43 0.82
#